data_AF-A0A524QQT1-F1
#
_entry.id   AF-A0A524QQT1-F1
#
_cell.length_a   1.000
_cell.length_b   1.000
_cell.length_c   1.000
_cell.angle_alpha   90.00
_cell.angle_beta   90.00
_cell.angle_gamma   90.00
#
_symmetry.space_group_name_H-M   'P 1'
#
loop_
_entity.id
_entity.type
_entity.pdbx_description
1 polymer ?
#
loop_
_entity_poly.entity_id
_entity_poly.type
_entity_poly.pdbx_seq_one_letter_code
_entity_poly.pdbx_strand_id
1 'polypeptide(L)'
;MFKHLKLYYVIISLPFAFLLLGAALFNEAVRITITRNPHPQVNYTIFVIILVGGILILLSAYRLLREATTLVEYSDAIHAKTEVGVLQEMANSYRGDLACLLQMIAASTGRAISHQEQVAIEHELTNTRSQLNRRNALPQYLTGLLVGMGLLGTFIGLLATLNDISILISSFADLDMKTVDPIAVFRIMIERMKAPMQSMGIAFSASMYGLLGSIILGLMMLGIRRLQGDIFSLLSSETARHIEIALSYDGVTARGGSTNTGEEYKVLVRIEERLAEAARVQQRTLVTEVEDFQKQRAEMLRALTEQTEANNSFRSELQQLGRHLGNVVSVMEKGNTEVSSQLSELTV
;
A
#
# COMPACT_ATOMS: atom_id res chain seq x y z
N MET A 1 -17.59 18.20 14.61
CA MET A 1 -16.98 16.92 14.20
C MET A 1 -17.05 16.65 12.69
N PHE A 2 -18.18 16.87 12.02
CA PHE A 2 -18.38 16.66 10.57
C PHE A 2 -17.35 17.27 9.61
N LYS A 3 -16.78 18.46 9.92
CA LYS A 3 -15.73 19.09 9.10
C LYS A 3 -14.45 18.23 9.01
N HIS A 4 -14.10 17.52 10.09
CA HIS A 4 -12.94 16.62 10.07
C HIS A 4 -13.20 15.37 9.24
N LEU A 5 -14.43 14.88 9.19
CA LEU A 5 -14.80 13.70 8.39
C LEU A 5 -14.62 13.96 6.88
N LYS A 6 -15.08 15.11 6.38
CA LYS A 6 -14.85 15.50 4.97
C LYS A 6 -13.35 15.69 4.68
N LEU A 7 -12.58 16.19 5.64
CA LEU A 7 -11.12 16.34 5.51
C LEU A 7 -10.43 14.98 5.34
N TYR A 8 -10.88 13.94 6.07
CA TYR A 8 -10.36 12.57 5.91
C TYR A 8 -10.55 12.03 4.48
N TYR A 9 -11.73 12.25 3.89
CA TYR A 9 -11.98 11.83 2.51
C TYR A 9 -11.05 12.54 1.51
N VAL A 10 -10.82 13.84 1.72
CA VAL A 10 -9.87 14.61 0.89
C VAL A 10 -8.45 14.07 1.06
N ILE A 11 -8.00 13.81 2.28
CA ILE A 11 -6.65 13.27 2.54
C ILE A 11 -6.46 11.88 1.91
N ILE A 12 -7.47 11.01 1.97
CA ILE A 12 -7.41 9.66 1.38
C ILE A 12 -7.43 9.70 -0.16
N SER A 13 -8.21 10.61 -0.77
CA SER A 13 -8.35 10.69 -2.23
C SER A 13 -7.25 11.50 -2.92
N LEU A 14 -6.61 12.43 -2.23
CA LEU A 14 -5.56 13.31 -2.75
C LEU A 14 -4.38 12.57 -3.41
N PRO A 15 -3.75 11.54 -2.80
CA PRO A 15 -2.63 10.85 -3.43
C PRO A 15 -3.04 10.13 -4.72
N PHE A 16 -4.27 9.59 -4.79
CA PHE A 16 -4.79 8.99 -6.02
C PHE A 16 -5.08 10.02 -7.11
N ALA A 17 -5.65 11.18 -6.73
CA ALA A 17 -5.87 12.28 -7.65
C ALA A 17 -4.54 12.83 -8.21
N PHE A 18 -3.50 12.93 -7.38
CA PHE A 18 -2.16 13.33 -7.81
C PHE A 18 -1.55 12.31 -8.77
N LEU A 19 -1.74 11.00 -8.52
CA LEU A 19 -1.33 9.95 -9.44
C LEU A 19 -2.03 10.08 -10.79
N LEU A 20 -3.35 10.26 -10.82
CA LEU A 20 -4.12 10.42 -12.06
C LEU A 20 -3.71 11.69 -12.83
N LEU A 21 -3.48 12.80 -12.12
CA LEU A 21 -3.00 14.05 -12.71
C LEU A 21 -1.59 13.88 -13.30
N GLY A 22 -0.69 13.23 -12.58
CA GLY A 22 0.64 12.88 -13.07
C GLY A 22 0.58 11.99 -14.30
N ALA A 23 -0.27 10.95 -14.29
CA ALA A 23 -0.46 10.07 -15.44
C ALA A 23 -1.02 10.82 -16.68
N ALA A 24 -1.90 11.82 -16.46
CA ALA A 24 -2.43 12.65 -17.52
C ALA A 24 -1.39 13.62 -18.10
N LEU A 25 -0.57 14.25 -17.24
CA LEU A 25 0.48 15.19 -17.65
C LEU A 25 1.64 14.49 -18.38
N PHE A 26 2.01 13.28 -17.95
CA PHE A 26 3.11 12.50 -18.53
C PHE A 26 2.64 11.40 -19.50
N ASN A 27 1.47 11.56 -20.13
CA ASN A 27 0.87 10.56 -21.03
C ASN A 27 1.82 10.14 -22.16
N GLU A 28 2.58 11.08 -22.71
CA GLU A 28 3.52 10.83 -23.80
C GLU A 28 4.66 9.88 -23.38
N ALA A 29 5.25 10.09 -22.20
CA ALA A 29 6.29 9.23 -21.65
C ALA A 29 5.75 7.82 -21.34
N VAL A 30 4.53 7.72 -20.80
CA VAL A 30 3.87 6.43 -20.51
C VAL A 30 3.58 5.68 -21.81
N ARG A 31 3.11 6.37 -22.86
CA ARG A 31 2.74 5.77 -24.15
C ARG A 31 3.96 5.27 -24.93
N ILE A 32 5.10 5.97 -24.86
CA ILE A 32 6.36 5.53 -25.48
C ILE A 32 6.84 4.22 -24.84
N THR A 33 6.77 4.12 -23.51
CA THR A 33 7.12 2.89 -22.78
C THR A 33 6.21 1.72 -23.15
N ILE A 34 4.92 1.97 -23.38
CA ILE A 34 3.94 0.94 -23.76
C ILE A 34 4.14 0.44 -25.20
N THR A 35 4.35 1.34 -26.16
CA THR A 35 4.46 1.00 -27.59
C THR A 35 5.79 0.36 -27.98
N ARG A 36 6.84 0.56 -27.18
CA ARG A 36 8.19 0.02 -27.42
C ARG A 36 8.46 -1.31 -26.72
N ASN A 37 7.48 -1.84 -26.01
CA ASN A 37 7.59 -3.04 -25.19
C ASN A 37 7.32 -4.32 -25.99
N PRO A 38 8.23 -5.31 -26.02
CA PRO A 38 7.93 -6.63 -26.58
C PRO A 38 6.90 -7.42 -25.74
N HIS A 39 6.72 -7.07 -24.45
CA HIS A 39 5.72 -7.69 -23.56
C HIS A 39 4.87 -6.64 -22.81
N PRO A 40 3.88 -6.01 -23.48
CA PRO A 40 3.06 -4.93 -22.89
C PRO A 40 2.21 -5.36 -21.68
N GLN A 41 2.00 -6.66 -21.53
CA GLN A 41 1.03 -7.27 -20.60
C GLN A 41 1.32 -6.92 -19.13
N VAL A 42 2.58 -6.89 -18.73
CA VAL A 42 2.98 -6.60 -17.34
C VAL A 42 2.62 -5.16 -16.96
N ASN A 43 2.96 -4.18 -17.81
CA ASN A 43 2.65 -2.78 -17.57
C ASN A 43 1.13 -2.54 -17.52
N TYR A 44 0.36 -3.15 -18.43
CA TYR A 44 -1.10 -3.06 -18.38
C TYR A 44 -1.66 -3.64 -17.08
N THR A 45 -1.12 -4.77 -16.62
CA THR A 45 -1.55 -5.40 -15.38
C THR A 45 -1.27 -4.49 -14.17
N ILE A 46 -0.09 -3.87 -14.11
CA ILE A 46 0.25 -2.89 -13.06
C ILE A 46 -0.76 -1.74 -13.05
N PHE A 47 -1.08 -1.14 -14.21
CA PHE A 47 -2.05 -0.04 -14.28
C PHE A 47 -3.46 -0.47 -13.88
N VAL A 48 -3.90 -1.67 -14.27
CA VAL A 48 -5.20 -2.22 -13.86
C VAL A 48 -5.25 -2.42 -12.35
N ILE A 49 -4.20 -2.99 -11.74
CA ILE A 49 -4.17 -3.19 -10.29
C ILE A 49 -4.14 -1.85 -9.55
N ILE A 50 -3.41 -0.84 -10.03
CA ILE A 50 -3.43 0.52 -9.45
C ILE A 50 -4.85 1.10 -9.47
N LEU A 51 -5.53 1.00 -10.62
CA LEU A 51 -6.85 1.59 -10.79
C LEU A 51 -7.90 0.84 -9.98
N VAL A 52 -7.92 -0.49 -10.03
CA VAL A 52 -8.84 -1.33 -9.24
C VAL A 52 -8.57 -1.17 -7.75
N GLY A 53 -7.30 -1.21 -7.32
CA GLY A 53 -6.90 -1.02 -5.94
C GLY A 53 -7.31 0.36 -5.41
N GLY A 54 -7.06 1.41 -6.20
CA GLY A 54 -7.47 2.78 -5.86
C GLY A 54 -8.98 2.93 -5.72
N ILE A 55 -9.75 2.38 -6.67
CA ILE A 55 -11.22 2.39 -6.61
C ILE A 55 -11.72 1.63 -5.38
N LEU A 56 -11.18 0.45 -5.08
CA LEU A 56 -11.57 -0.32 -3.91
C LEU A 56 -11.29 0.45 -2.60
N ILE A 57 -10.14 1.12 -2.49
CA ILE A 57 -9.83 1.94 -1.32
C ILE A 57 -10.80 3.13 -1.22
N LEU A 58 -11.13 3.79 -2.34
CA LEU A 58 -12.10 4.89 -2.35
C LEU A 58 -13.50 4.44 -1.96
N LEU A 59 -13.95 3.28 -2.43
CA LEU A 59 -15.23 2.68 -2.03
C LEU A 59 -15.24 2.34 -0.54
N SER A 60 -14.16 1.74 -0.04
CA SER A 60 -13.98 1.47 1.39
C SER A 60 -13.97 2.74 2.22
N ALA A 61 -13.32 3.81 1.75
CA ALA A 61 -13.29 5.12 2.38
C ALA A 61 -14.69 5.72 2.46
N TYR A 62 -15.42 5.73 1.35
CA TYR A 62 -16.77 6.28 1.26
C TYR A 62 -17.74 5.52 2.16
N ARG A 63 -17.68 4.19 2.15
CA ARG A 63 -18.49 3.34 3.03
C ARG A 63 -18.19 3.64 4.49
N LEU A 64 -16.92 3.64 4.89
CA LEU A 64 -16.51 3.92 6.26
C LEU A 64 -16.90 5.33 6.72
N LEU A 65 -16.84 6.32 5.84
CA LEU A 65 -17.26 7.69 6.12
C LEU A 65 -18.77 7.79 6.41
N ARG A 66 -19.58 7.05 5.65
CA ARG A 66 -21.03 6.98 5.84
C ARG A 66 -21.39 6.29 7.16
N GLU A 67 -20.68 5.21 7.48
CA GLU A 67 -20.79 4.50 8.75
C GLU A 67 -20.43 5.42 9.94
N ALA A 68 -19.32 6.17 9.83
CA ALA A 68 -18.90 7.14 10.83
C ALA A 68 -19.91 8.28 11.02
N THR A 69 -20.44 8.82 9.92
CA THR A 69 -21.46 9.87 9.96
C THR A 69 -22.70 9.41 10.74
N THR A 70 -23.18 8.20 10.44
CA THR A 70 -24.36 7.65 11.12
C THR A 70 -24.11 7.42 12.60
N LEU A 71 -22.90 6.97 12.97
CA LEU A 71 -22.50 6.79 14.36
C LEU A 71 -22.45 8.12 15.12
N VAL A 72 -21.98 9.19 14.48
CA VAL A 72 -21.99 10.54 15.07
C VAL A 72 -23.42 11.05 15.26
N GLU A 73 -24.29 10.90 14.27
CA GLU A 73 -25.70 11.28 14.37
C GLU A 73 -26.42 10.51 15.50
N TYR A 74 -26.11 9.21 15.64
CA TYR A 74 -26.64 8.39 16.72
C TYR A 74 -26.12 8.82 18.10
N SER A 75 -24.81 9.11 18.23
CA SER A 75 -24.21 9.64 19.46
C SER A 75 -24.84 10.99 19.84
N ASP A 76 -24.99 11.91 18.88
CA ASP A 76 -25.63 13.22 19.10
C ASP A 76 -27.10 13.04 19.55
N ALA A 77 -27.83 12.08 18.99
CA ALA A 77 -29.21 11.76 19.39
C ALA A 77 -29.32 11.19 20.82
N ILE A 78 -28.34 10.39 21.26
CA ILE A 78 -28.23 9.94 22.66
C ILE A 78 -27.99 11.14 23.59
N HIS A 79 -27.04 12.02 23.24
CA HIS A 79 -26.71 13.19 24.07
C HIS A 79 -27.88 14.18 24.17
N ALA A 80 -28.69 14.29 23.12
CA ALA A 80 -29.89 15.13 23.11
C ALA A 80 -31.05 14.56 23.97
N LYS A 81 -30.89 13.38 24.61
CA LYS A 81 -31.95 12.67 25.36
C LYS A 81 -33.22 12.46 24.54
N THR A 82 -33.04 12.12 23.26
CA THR A 82 -34.16 11.81 22.36
C THR A 82 -34.92 10.59 22.86
N GLU A 83 -36.22 10.51 22.53
CA GLU A 83 -37.08 9.39 22.91
C GLU A 83 -36.49 8.04 22.46
N VAL A 84 -36.53 7.04 23.34
CA VAL A 84 -35.92 5.70 23.11
C VAL A 84 -36.46 5.03 21.84
N GLY A 85 -37.72 5.31 21.47
CA GLY A 85 -38.33 4.82 20.23
C GLY A 85 -37.64 5.34 18.96
N VAL A 86 -37.23 6.61 18.94
CA VAL A 86 -36.54 7.22 17.79
C VAL A 86 -35.11 6.68 17.66
N LEU A 87 -34.42 6.47 18.79
CA LEU A 87 -33.09 5.84 18.83
C LEU A 87 -33.12 4.41 18.27
N GLN A 88 -34.16 3.65 18.62
CA GLN A 88 -34.32 2.28 18.15
C GLN A 88 -34.70 2.20 16.67
N GLU A 89 -35.50 3.14 16.17
CA GLU A 89 -35.79 3.27 14.73
C GLU A 89 -34.54 3.63 13.92
N MET A 90 -33.73 4.58 14.43
CA MET A 90 -32.44 4.93 13.82
C MET A 90 -31.48 3.74 13.79
N ALA A 91 -31.34 3.00 14.88
CA ALA A 91 -30.48 1.81 14.96
C ALA A 91 -30.96 0.66 14.04
N ASN A 92 -32.28 0.47 13.92
CA ASN A 92 -32.88 -0.54 13.05
C ASN A 92 -32.78 -0.18 11.55
N SER A 93 -32.79 1.12 11.23
CA SER A 93 -32.63 1.60 9.85
C SER A 93 -31.20 1.41 9.32
N TYR A 94 -30.23 1.25 10.21
CA TYR A 94 -28.83 1.10 9.86
C TYR A 94 -28.48 -0.36 9.54
N ARG A 95 -27.80 -0.57 8.39
CA ARG A 95 -27.48 -1.91 7.84
C ARG A 95 -25.97 -2.14 7.64
N GLY A 96 -25.13 -1.37 8.33
CA GLY A 96 -23.67 -1.50 8.26
C GLY A 96 -23.10 -2.52 9.25
N ASP A 97 -21.78 -2.71 9.23
CA ASP A 97 -21.09 -3.65 10.14
C ASP A 97 -21.22 -3.25 11.62
N LEU A 98 -21.53 -1.97 11.89
CA LEU A 98 -21.80 -1.44 13.24
C LEU A 98 -23.24 -1.70 13.71
N ALA A 99 -24.13 -2.27 12.88
CA ALA A 99 -25.57 -2.30 13.14
C ALA A 99 -25.94 -3.15 14.34
N CYS A 100 -25.36 -4.35 14.45
CA CYS A 100 -25.62 -5.26 15.56
C CYS A 100 -25.28 -4.59 16.90
N LEU A 101 -24.10 -3.99 16.99
CA LEU A 101 -23.65 -3.27 18.18
C LEU A 101 -24.54 -2.06 18.49
N LEU A 102 -24.87 -1.24 17.49
CA LEU A 102 -25.75 -0.09 17.67
C LEU A 102 -27.16 -0.50 18.12
N GLN A 103 -27.69 -1.61 17.59
CA GLN A 103 -28.98 -2.16 17.99
C GLN A 103 -28.96 -2.71 19.42
N MET A 104 -27.88 -3.41 19.82
CA MET A 104 -27.70 -3.88 21.19
C MET A 104 -27.61 -2.72 22.19
N ILE A 105 -26.90 -1.65 21.83
CA ILE A 105 -26.83 -0.42 22.63
C ILE A 105 -28.21 0.24 22.70
N ALA A 106 -28.89 0.45 21.57
CA ALA A 106 -30.22 1.06 21.53
C ALA A 106 -31.27 0.29 22.34
N ALA A 107 -31.28 -1.04 22.24
CA ALA A 107 -32.22 -1.90 22.96
C ALA A 107 -31.98 -1.97 24.48
N SER A 108 -30.80 -1.52 24.92
CA SER A 108 -30.43 -1.45 26.34
C SER A 108 -30.42 -0.03 26.89
N THR A 109 -30.74 0.98 26.07
CA THR A 109 -30.88 2.37 26.51
C THR A 109 -32.07 2.53 27.46
N GLY A 110 -31.83 3.12 28.63
CA GLY A 110 -32.88 3.46 29.61
C GLY A 110 -33.29 2.34 30.57
N ARG A 111 -32.54 1.22 30.62
CA ARG A 111 -32.75 0.13 31.59
C ARG A 111 -31.43 -0.36 32.17
N ALA A 112 -31.50 -1.04 33.32
CA ALA A 112 -30.37 -1.80 33.84
C ALA A 112 -30.00 -2.95 32.88
N ILE A 113 -28.71 -3.20 32.73
CA ILE A 113 -28.16 -4.24 31.86
C ILE A 113 -27.61 -5.37 32.74
N SER A 114 -27.89 -6.61 32.37
CA SER A 114 -27.32 -7.77 33.06
C SER A 114 -25.83 -7.96 32.75
N HIS A 115 -25.08 -8.62 33.62
CA HIS A 115 -23.66 -8.94 33.35
C HIS A 115 -23.46 -9.73 32.04
N GLN A 116 -24.41 -10.58 31.66
CA GLN A 116 -24.35 -11.34 30.39
C GLN A 116 -24.48 -10.42 29.16
N GLU A 117 -25.38 -9.43 29.20
CA GLU A 117 -25.55 -8.44 28.14
C GLU A 117 -24.32 -7.52 28.03
N GLN A 118 -23.69 -7.13 29.14
CA GLN A 118 -22.44 -6.37 29.11
C GLN A 118 -21.34 -7.13 28.36
N VAL A 119 -21.11 -8.40 28.71
CA VAL A 119 -20.11 -9.24 28.04
C VAL A 119 -20.44 -9.42 26.55
N ALA A 120 -21.71 -9.51 26.20
CA ALA A 120 -22.14 -9.62 24.80
C ALA A 120 -21.84 -8.34 23.99
N ILE A 121 -22.08 -7.16 24.57
CA ILE A 121 -21.77 -5.87 23.94
C ILE A 121 -20.25 -5.70 23.75
N GLU A 122 -19.46 -6.02 24.77
CA GLU A 122 -17.99 -5.97 24.68
C GLU A 122 -17.45 -6.96 23.63
N HIS A 123 -18.00 -8.17 23.59
CA HIS A 123 -17.65 -9.16 22.57
C HIS A 123 -17.99 -8.64 21.17
N GLU A 124 -19.18 -8.07 20.95
CA GLU A 124 -19.57 -7.55 19.65
C GLU A 124 -18.73 -6.33 19.22
N LEU A 125 -18.26 -5.51 20.17
CA LEU A 125 -17.29 -4.44 19.91
C LEU A 125 -15.98 -4.99 19.35
N THR A 126 -15.44 -6.04 19.97
CA THR A 126 -14.21 -6.69 19.47
C THR A 126 -14.43 -7.37 18.12
N ASN A 127 -15.59 -8.00 17.91
CA ASN A 127 -15.97 -8.62 16.65
C ASN A 127 -16.05 -7.57 15.52
N THR A 128 -16.66 -6.42 15.79
CA THR A 128 -16.75 -5.32 14.83
C THR A 128 -15.38 -4.81 14.40
N ARG A 129 -14.41 -4.71 15.33
CA ARG A 129 -13.02 -4.37 14.99
C ARG A 129 -12.39 -5.37 14.02
N SER A 130 -12.60 -6.66 14.25
CA SER A 130 -12.12 -7.73 13.37
C SER A 130 -12.75 -7.64 11.96
N GLN A 131 -14.05 -7.38 11.88
CA GLN A 131 -14.77 -7.21 10.62
C GLN A 131 -14.24 -6.01 9.80
N LEU A 132 -14.03 -4.87 10.46
CA LEU A 132 -13.45 -3.66 9.84
C LEU A 132 -12.04 -3.92 9.31
N ASN A 133 -11.22 -4.67 10.03
CA ASN A 133 -9.89 -5.07 9.57
C ASN A 133 -9.95 -6.02 8.36
N ARG A 134 -10.84 -7.03 8.40
CA ARG A 134 -11.01 -7.99 7.29
C ARG A 134 -11.41 -7.31 5.99
N ARG A 135 -12.22 -6.25 6.06
CA ARG A 135 -12.63 -5.43 4.90
C ARG A 135 -11.45 -4.81 4.14
N ASN A 136 -10.35 -4.54 4.85
CA ASN A 136 -9.16 -3.90 4.31
C ASN A 136 -8.05 -4.88 3.89
N ALA A 137 -8.25 -6.18 4.08
CA ALA A 137 -7.27 -7.19 3.70
C ALA A 137 -7.00 -7.22 2.18
N LEU A 138 -8.04 -7.09 1.35
CA LEU A 138 -7.89 -7.09 -0.11
C LEU A 138 -7.09 -5.90 -0.64
N PRO A 139 -7.43 -4.64 -0.30
CA PRO A 139 -6.61 -3.49 -0.67
C PRO A 139 -5.14 -3.62 -0.22
N GLN A 140 -4.91 -4.15 0.98
CA GLN A 140 -3.56 -4.37 1.49
C GLN A 140 -2.80 -5.42 0.68
N TYR A 141 -3.47 -6.51 0.29
CA TYR A 141 -2.90 -7.51 -0.59
C TYR A 141 -2.55 -6.93 -1.97
N LEU A 142 -3.43 -6.11 -2.57
CA LEU A 142 -3.17 -5.47 -3.87
C LEU A 142 -1.94 -4.53 -3.82
N THR A 143 -1.75 -3.82 -2.71
CA THR A 143 -0.55 -2.98 -2.49
C THR A 143 0.73 -3.82 -2.49
N GLY A 144 0.73 -4.98 -1.83
CA GLY A 144 1.86 -5.92 -1.82
C GLY A 144 2.08 -6.61 -3.17
N LEU A 145 0.99 -7.01 -3.83
CA LEU A 145 1.02 -7.58 -5.18
C LEU A 145 1.68 -6.62 -6.17
N LEU A 146 1.46 -5.30 -6.03
CA LEU A 146 2.04 -4.31 -6.91
C LEU A 146 3.58 -4.24 -6.84
N VAL A 147 4.15 -4.48 -5.65
CA VAL A 147 5.60 -4.61 -5.47
C VAL A 147 6.09 -5.86 -6.21
N GLY A 148 5.40 -6.98 -6.03
CA GLY A 148 5.70 -8.23 -6.74
C GLY A 148 5.61 -8.08 -8.26
N MET A 149 4.60 -7.37 -8.77
CA MET A 149 4.45 -7.08 -10.20
C MET A 149 5.56 -6.17 -10.74
N GLY A 150 6.05 -5.23 -9.92
CA GLY A 150 7.21 -4.40 -10.27
C GLY A 150 8.50 -5.22 -10.41
N LEU A 151 8.73 -6.18 -9.50
CA LEU A 151 9.85 -7.14 -9.58
C LEU A 151 9.68 -8.11 -10.75
N LEU A 152 8.46 -8.57 -11.04
CA LEU A 152 8.19 -9.40 -12.22
C LEU A 152 8.52 -8.64 -13.51
N GLY A 153 8.23 -7.33 -13.55
CA GLY A 153 8.60 -6.46 -14.67
C GLY A 153 10.10 -6.40 -14.93
N THR A 154 10.93 -6.32 -13.89
CA THR A 154 12.40 -6.37 -14.07
C THR A 154 12.86 -7.73 -14.54
N PHE A 155 12.31 -8.81 -13.97
CA PHE A 155 12.65 -10.17 -14.37
C PHE A 155 12.36 -10.44 -15.85
N ILE A 156 11.15 -10.11 -16.32
CA ILE A 156 10.78 -10.26 -17.73
C ILE A 156 11.65 -9.36 -18.63
N GLY A 157 11.96 -8.15 -18.18
CA GLY A 157 12.85 -7.26 -18.92
C GLY A 157 14.28 -7.77 -19.01
N LEU A 158 14.81 -8.40 -17.96
CA LEU A 158 16.12 -9.06 -18.00
C LEU A 158 16.13 -10.24 -18.98
N LEU A 159 15.07 -11.06 -19.02
CA LEU A 159 14.93 -12.11 -20.03
C LEU A 159 14.92 -11.55 -21.45
N ALA A 160 14.23 -10.42 -21.67
CA ALA A 160 14.26 -9.73 -22.97
C ALA A 160 15.67 -9.24 -23.31
N THR A 161 16.41 -8.65 -22.36
CA THR A 161 17.80 -8.23 -22.60
C THR A 161 18.72 -9.40 -22.94
N LEU A 162 18.55 -10.56 -22.28
CA LEU A 162 19.33 -11.76 -22.59
C LEU A 162 19.03 -12.28 -24.00
N ASN A 163 17.77 -12.25 -24.41
CA ASN A 163 17.37 -12.61 -25.77
C ASN A 163 17.96 -11.65 -26.81
N ASP A 164 17.91 -10.34 -26.56
CA ASP A 164 18.50 -9.33 -27.45
C ASP A 164 20.02 -9.49 -27.58
N ILE A 165 20.71 -9.81 -26.47
CA ILE A 165 22.14 -10.12 -26.47
C ILE A 165 22.43 -11.41 -27.24
N SER A 166 21.60 -12.46 -27.08
CA SER A 166 21.77 -13.70 -27.83
C SER A 166 21.64 -13.47 -29.33
N ILE A 167 20.65 -12.68 -29.77
CA ILE A 167 20.47 -12.30 -31.18
C ILE A 167 21.68 -11.49 -31.68
N LEU A 168 22.19 -10.58 -30.85
CA LEU A 168 23.37 -9.81 -31.17
C LEU A 168 24.59 -10.71 -31.39
N ILE A 169 24.85 -11.67 -30.49
CA ILE A 169 25.97 -12.62 -30.62
C ILE A 169 25.83 -13.49 -31.88
N SER A 170 24.63 -14.03 -32.14
CA SER A 170 24.37 -14.82 -33.36
C SER A 170 24.62 -14.00 -34.63
N SER A 171 24.23 -12.72 -34.64
CA SER A 171 24.46 -11.84 -35.79
C SER A 171 25.94 -11.58 -36.09
N PHE A 172 26.83 -11.70 -35.09
CA PHE A 172 28.28 -11.62 -35.29
C PHE A 172 28.91 -12.96 -35.68
N ALA A 173 28.33 -14.08 -35.25
CA ALA A 173 28.80 -15.41 -35.64
C ALA A 173 28.58 -15.68 -37.13
N ASP A 174 27.55 -15.09 -37.74
CA ASP A 174 27.20 -15.25 -39.17
C ASP A 174 27.96 -14.29 -40.11
N LEU A 175 28.72 -13.31 -39.59
CA LEU A 175 29.48 -12.37 -40.40
C LEU A 175 30.82 -12.97 -40.85
N ASP A 176 31.04 -13.04 -42.17
CA ASP A 176 32.33 -13.46 -42.72
C ASP A 176 33.39 -12.35 -42.53
N MET A 177 34.20 -12.48 -41.48
CA MET A 177 35.21 -11.47 -41.07
C MET A 177 36.28 -11.18 -42.14
N LYS A 178 36.33 -11.93 -43.25
CA LYS A 178 37.34 -11.75 -44.30
C LYS A 178 36.97 -10.73 -45.39
N THR A 179 35.69 -10.39 -45.53
CA THR A 179 35.19 -9.56 -46.65
C THR A 179 34.48 -8.28 -46.23
N VAL A 180 34.26 -8.05 -44.93
CA VAL A 180 33.45 -6.94 -44.44
C VAL A 180 34.30 -5.80 -43.91
N ASP A 181 33.98 -4.56 -44.32
CA ASP A 181 34.60 -3.34 -43.80
C ASP A 181 34.45 -3.24 -42.26
N PRO A 182 35.55 -3.09 -41.50
CA PRO A 182 35.51 -2.99 -40.03
C PRO A 182 34.60 -1.86 -39.50
N ILE A 183 34.50 -0.76 -40.24
CA ILE A 183 33.64 0.40 -39.91
C ILE A 183 32.16 0.03 -40.04
N ALA A 184 31.79 -0.81 -41.02
CA ALA A 184 30.42 -1.27 -41.21
C ALA A 184 30.01 -2.22 -40.08
N VAL A 185 30.91 -3.13 -39.67
CA VAL A 185 30.69 -4.04 -38.52
C VAL A 185 30.46 -3.24 -37.23
N PHE A 186 31.26 -2.20 -36.99
CA PHE A 186 31.10 -1.35 -35.80
C PHE A 186 29.78 -0.56 -35.81
N ARG A 187 29.35 -0.03 -36.96
CA ARG A 187 28.05 0.64 -37.10
C ARG A 187 26.89 -0.32 -36.81
N ILE A 188 26.97 -1.56 -37.31
CA ILE A 188 25.98 -2.61 -37.05
C ILE A 188 25.97 -2.95 -35.55
N MET A 189 27.13 -3.03 -34.89
CA MET A 189 27.22 -3.27 -33.45
C MET A 189 26.49 -2.19 -32.65
N ILE A 190 26.73 -0.91 -32.92
CA ILE A 190 26.06 0.19 -32.23
C ILE A 190 24.55 0.12 -32.44
N GLU A 191 24.11 -0.12 -33.67
CA GLU A 191 22.68 -0.20 -34.01
C GLU A 191 22.00 -1.36 -33.26
N ARG A 192 22.67 -2.50 -33.14
CA ARG A 192 22.16 -3.70 -32.45
C ARG A 192 22.23 -3.60 -30.93
N MET A 193 23.23 -2.91 -30.36
CA MET A 193 23.33 -2.67 -28.92
C MET A 193 22.23 -1.76 -28.36
N LYS A 194 21.58 -0.97 -29.22
CA LYS A 194 20.46 -0.11 -28.84
C LYS A 194 19.25 -0.92 -28.32
N ALA A 195 19.03 -2.12 -28.84
CA ALA A 195 17.91 -2.97 -28.44
C ALA A 195 18.00 -3.46 -26.98
N PRO A 196 19.10 -4.12 -26.53
CA PRO A 196 19.29 -4.46 -25.11
C PRO A 196 19.17 -3.26 -24.16
N MET A 197 19.71 -2.09 -24.55
CA MET A 197 19.60 -0.87 -23.74
C MET A 197 18.16 -0.39 -23.58
N GLN A 198 17.36 -0.50 -24.63
CA GLN A 198 15.94 -0.13 -24.62
C GLN A 198 15.12 -1.12 -23.78
N SER A 199 15.36 -2.42 -23.93
CA SER A 199 14.73 -3.49 -23.13
C SER A 199 15.01 -3.31 -21.63
N MET A 200 16.22 -2.86 -21.27
CA MET A 200 16.56 -2.53 -19.89
C MET A 200 15.77 -1.32 -19.35
N GLY A 201 15.67 -0.23 -20.12
CA GLY A 201 14.91 0.96 -19.71
C GLY A 201 13.43 0.66 -19.48
N ILE A 202 12.89 -0.23 -20.29
CA ILE A 202 11.54 -0.79 -20.16
C ILE A 202 11.38 -1.59 -18.86
N ALA A 203 12.31 -2.51 -18.57
CA ALA A 203 12.33 -3.30 -17.33
C ALA A 203 12.31 -2.41 -16.08
N PHE A 204 13.16 -1.38 -16.10
CA PHE A 204 13.29 -0.41 -15.02
C PHE A 204 12.01 0.40 -14.82
N SER A 205 11.39 0.86 -15.91
CA SER A 205 10.14 1.63 -15.84
C SER A 205 8.97 0.82 -15.24
N ALA A 206 8.86 -0.48 -15.58
CA ALA A 206 7.84 -1.37 -15.02
C ALA A 206 7.96 -1.48 -13.49
N SER A 207 9.19 -1.61 -13.00
CA SER A 207 9.50 -1.62 -11.57
C SER A 207 9.11 -0.31 -10.88
N MET A 208 9.48 0.81 -11.49
CA MET A 208 9.16 2.14 -10.97
C MET A 208 7.64 2.36 -10.88
N TYR A 209 6.86 1.88 -11.86
CA TYR A 209 5.40 1.95 -11.81
C TYR A 209 4.81 1.09 -10.70
N GLY A 210 5.31 -0.15 -10.53
CA GLY A 210 4.88 -1.02 -9.44
C GLY A 210 5.20 -0.46 -8.05
N LEU A 211 6.39 0.11 -7.87
CA LEU A 211 6.80 0.73 -6.61
C LEU A 211 6.01 2.02 -6.32
N LEU A 212 5.91 2.94 -7.29
CA LEU A 212 5.14 4.17 -7.13
C LEU A 212 3.67 3.89 -6.84
N GLY A 213 3.06 2.94 -7.56
CA GLY A 213 1.68 2.56 -7.31
C GLY A 213 1.49 1.97 -5.92
N SER A 214 2.45 1.16 -5.43
CA SER A 214 2.38 0.57 -4.08
C SER A 214 2.47 1.65 -3.01
N ILE A 215 3.36 2.64 -3.19
CA ILE A 215 3.47 3.79 -2.28
C ILE A 215 2.16 4.58 -2.25
N ILE A 216 1.57 4.88 -3.40
CA ILE A 216 0.33 5.66 -3.48
C ILE A 216 -0.84 4.92 -2.82
N LEU A 217 -1.05 3.63 -3.15
CA LEU A 217 -2.08 2.82 -2.51
C LEU A 217 -1.82 2.64 -1.01
N GLY A 218 -0.55 2.49 -0.60
CA GLY A 218 -0.14 2.43 0.81
C GLY A 218 -0.47 3.72 1.58
N LEU A 219 -0.22 4.89 0.99
CA LEU A 219 -0.59 6.18 1.58
C LEU A 219 -2.12 6.34 1.72
N MET A 220 -2.88 5.89 0.73
CA MET A 220 -4.36 5.89 0.84
C MET A 220 -4.82 4.98 1.98
N MET A 221 -4.21 3.79 2.12
CA MET A 221 -4.51 2.84 3.20
C MET A 221 -4.19 3.40 4.59
N LEU A 222 -3.14 4.21 4.72
CA LEU A 222 -2.83 4.89 5.98
C LEU A 222 -3.98 5.80 6.43
N GLY A 223 -4.58 6.55 5.48
CA GLY A 223 -5.74 7.39 5.77
C GLY A 223 -6.97 6.59 6.22
N ILE A 224 -7.18 5.40 5.64
CA ILE A 224 -8.24 4.47 6.08
C ILE A 224 -7.98 3.97 7.49
N ARG A 225 -6.76 3.49 7.79
CA ARG A 225 -6.40 2.96 9.11
C ARG A 225 -6.62 4.00 10.21
N ARG A 226 -6.19 5.25 9.95
CA ARG A 226 -6.44 6.36 10.87
C ARG A 226 -7.92 6.61 11.11
N LEU A 227 -8.73 6.68 10.04
CA LEU A 227 -10.19 6.86 10.16
C LEU A 227 -10.85 5.70 10.93
N GLN A 228 -10.42 4.46 10.70
CA GLN A 228 -10.90 3.30 11.46
C GLN A 228 -10.54 3.38 12.94
N GLY A 229 -9.32 3.80 13.27
CA GLY A 229 -8.87 4.00 14.65
C GLY A 229 -9.73 5.02 15.38
N ASP A 230 -10.00 6.17 14.75
CA ASP A 230 -10.85 7.23 15.31
C ASP A 230 -12.29 6.74 15.54
N ILE A 231 -12.88 6.05 14.55
CA ILE A 231 -14.25 5.49 14.67
C ILE A 231 -14.31 4.46 15.79
N PHE A 232 -13.33 3.56 15.86
CA PHE A 232 -13.30 2.54 16.91
C PHE A 232 -13.13 3.16 18.29
N SER A 233 -12.30 4.20 18.42
CA SER A 233 -12.12 4.94 19.67
C SER A 233 -13.44 5.60 20.11
N LEU A 234 -14.15 6.26 19.19
CA LEU A 234 -15.47 6.84 19.44
C LEU A 234 -16.50 5.76 19.83
N LEU A 235 -16.51 4.63 19.13
CA LEU A 235 -17.44 3.55 19.43
C LEU A 235 -17.15 2.92 20.79
N SER A 236 -15.88 2.70 21.11
CA SER A 236 -15.44 2.18 22.40
C SER A 236 -15.81 3.11 23.55
N SER A 237 -15.65 4.43 23.38
CA SER A 237 -15.99 5.40 24.41
C SER A 237 -17.50 5.52 24.63
N GLU A 238 -18.30 5.51 23.56
CA GLU A 238 -19.77 5.50 23.67
C GLU A 238 -20.30 4.20 24.28
N THR A 239 -19.70 3.06 23.91
CA THR A 239 -20.06 1.77 24.50
C THR A 239 -19.75 1.74 26.00
N ALA A 240 -18.57 2.22 26.41
CA ALA A 240 -18.20 2.31 27.82
C ALA A 240 -19.14 3.23 28.61
N ARG A 241 -19.47 4.40 28.05
CA ARG A 241 -20.45 5.33 28.65
C ARG A 241 -21.82 4.70 28.81
N HIS A 242 -22.29 3.97 27.80
CA HIS A 242 -23.58 3.29 27.84
C HIS A 242 -23.62 2.21 28.93
N ILE A 243 -22.55 1.43 29.06
CA ILE A 243 -22.40 0.44 30.13
C ILE A 243 -22.40 1.11 31.51
N GLU A 244 -21.67 2.22 31.68
CA GLU A 244 -21.63 2.98 32.93
C GLU A 244 -23.02 3.51 33.33
N ILE A 245 -23.74 4.12 32.39
CA ILE A 245 -25.10 4.62 32.61
C ILE A 245 -26.03 3.45 32.98
N ALA A 246 -25.96 2.33 32.26
CA ALA A 246 -26.77 1.16 32.54
C ALA A 246 -26.50 0.54 33.93
N LEU A 247 -25.23 0.47 34.36
CA LEU A 247 -24.85 0.01 35.69
C LEU A 247 -25.32 0.96 36.79
N SER A 248 -25.40 2.27 36.50
CA SER A 248 -25.94 3.25 37.45
C SER A 248 -27.44 3.02 37.74
N TYR A 249 -28.20 2.51 36.77
CA TYR A 249 -29.61 2.14 36.98
C TYR A 249 -29.76 0.93 37.93
N ASP A 250 -28.86 -0.04 37.87
CA ASP A 250 -28.84 -1.19 38.79
C ASP A 250 -28.57 -0.74 40.24
N GLY A 251 -27.69 0.26 40.40
CA GLY A 251 -27.43 0.92 41.68
C GLY A 251 -28.62 1.69 42.27
N VAL A 252 -29.54 2.20 41.43
CA VAL A 252 -30.78 2.87 41.89
C VAL A 252 -31.82 1.84 42.35
N THR A 253 -31.92 0.68 41.71
CA THR A 253 -32.77 -0.42 42.17
C THR A 253 -32.26 -1.10 43.44
N ALA A 254 -30.94 -1.08 43.69
CA ALA A 254 -30.33 -1.59 44.91
C ALA A 254 -30.34 -0.59 46.08
N ARG A 255 -30.61 0.71 45.84
CA ARG A 255 -30.58 1.80 46.83
C ARG A 255 -31.79 1.87 47.79
N GLY A 256 -32.50 0.76 47.96
CA GLY A 256 -33.44 0.56 49.07
C GLY A 256 -32.75 0.32 50.42
N GLY A 257 -31.41 0.27 50.49
CA GLY A 257 -30.71 0.08 51.76
C GLY A 257 -29.24 0.49 51.73
N SER A 258 -28.92 1.38 52.67
CA SER A 258 -27.58 1.67 53.21
C SER A 258 -26.64 2.60 52.42
N THR A 259 -26.53 3.82 52.94
CA THR A 259 -25.44 4.78 52.74
C THR A 259 -24.10 4.19 53.22
N ASN A 260 -23.12 4.02 52.33
CA ASN A 260 -21.74 3.78 52.72
C ASN A 260 -20.76 4.62 51.88
N THR A 261 -20.10 5.57 52.55
CA THR A 261 -19.02 6.46 52.08
C THR A 261 -17.75 5.72 51.62
N GLY A 262 -17.70 4.38 51.71
CA GLY A 262 -16.63 3.55 51.16
C GLY A 262 -16.81 3.14 49.69
N GLU A 263 -18.01 3.30 49.12
CA GLU A 263 -18.26 2.94 47.72
C GLU A 263 -17.71 3.98 46.73
N GLU A 264 -17.71 5.26 47.09
CA GLU A 264 -17.17 6.34 46.24
C GLU A 264 -15.67 6.16 45.95
N TYR A 265 -14.89 5.74 46.95
CA TYR A 265 -13.47 5.42 46.76
C TYR A 265 -13.25 4.19 45.86
N LYS A 266 -14.10 3.17 45.98
CA LYS A 266 -14.04 1.98 45.09
C LYS A 266 -14.41 2.33 43.66
N VAL A 267 -15.37 3.22 43.45
CA VAL A 267 -15.75 3.72 42.12
C VAL A 267 -14.62 4.53 41.52
N LEU A 268 -14.00 5.46 42.28
CA LEU A 268 -12.83 6.21 41.82
C LEU A 268 -11.66 5.31 41.42
N VAL A 269 -11.31 4.30 42.25
CA VAL A 269 -10.24 3.35 41.93
C VAL A 269 -10.58 2.55 40.67
N ARG A 270 -11.84 2.15 40.48
CA ARG A 270 -12.28 1.41 39.29
C ARG A 270 -12.24 2.28 38.03
N ILE A 271 -12.56 3.57 38.13
CA ILE A 271 -12.42 4.52 37.02
C ILE A 271 -10.95 4.72 36.68
N GLU A 272 -10.09 4.88 37.68
CA GLU A 272 -8.64 5.04 37.49
C GLU A 272 -8.01 3.81 36.85
N GLU A 273 -8.41 2.62 37.29
CA GLU A 273 -7.98 1.33 36.73
C GLU A 273 -8.43 1.16 35.27
N ARG A 274 -9.68 1.54 34.96
CA ARG A 274 -10.21 1.51 33.59
C ARG A 274 -9.57 2.56 32.67
N LEU A 275 -9.24 3.73 33.18
CA LEU A 275 -8.55 4.79 32.44
C LEU A 275 -7.08 4.42 32.19
N ALA A 276 -6.43 3.77 33.15
CA ALA A 276 -5.11 3.19 33.00
C ALA A 276 -5.09 2.01 32.01
N GLU A 277 -6.12 1.15 32.02
CA GLU A 277 -6.29 0.10 31.02
C GLU A 277 -6.52 0.66 29.62
N ALA A 278 -7.40 1.65 29.47
CA ALA A 278 -7.64 2.33 28.20
C ALA A 278 -6.36 3.00 27.65
N ALA A 279 -5.60 3.68 28.51
CA ALA A 279 -4.31 4.27 28.16
C ALA A 279 -3.27 3.21 27.74
N ARG A 280 -3.21 2.06 28.44
CA ARG A 280 -2.34 0.94 28.06
C ARG A 280 -2.75 0.31 26.73
N VAL A 281 -4.04 0.18 26.46
CA VAL A 281 -4.55 -0.32 25.17
C VAL A 281 -4.23 0.66 24.04
N GLN A 282 -4.38 1.97 24.28
CA GLN A 282 -4.01 3.01 23.31
C GLN A 282 -2.51 3.01 23.04
N GLN A 283 -1.67 2.93 24.07
CA GLN A 283 -0.22 2.85 23.93
C GLN A 283 0.20 1.57 23.19
N ARG A 284 -0.43 0.43 23.49
CA ARG A 284 -0.19 -0.83 22.79
C ARG A 284 -0.59 -0.73 21.31
N THR A 285 -1.69 -0.05 21.01
CA THR A 285 -2.13 0.19 19.63
C THR A 285 -1.14 1.08 18.87
N LEU A 286 -0.68 2.18 19.48
CA LEU A 286 0.35 3.05 18.90
C LEU A 286 1.67 2.32 18.69
N VAL A 287 2.08 1.47 19.63
CA VAL A 287 3.29 0.64 19.48
C VAL A 287 3.13 -0.33 18.31
N THR A 288 1.99 -1.01 18.17
CA THR A 288 1.75 -1.89 17.04
C THR A 288 1.70 -1.14 15.70
N GLU A 289 1.17 0.08 15.65
CA GLU A 289 1.18 0.90 14.44
C GLU A 289 2.60 1.38 14.08
N VAL A 290 3.41 1.74 15.08
CA VAL A 290 4.82 2.11 14.88
C VAL A 290 5.64 0.91 14.42
N GLU A 291 5.41 -0.28 14.98
CA GLU A 291 6.03 -1.52 14.52
C GLU A 291 5.64 -1.86 13.08
N ASP A 292 4.35 -1.74 12.72
CA ASP A 292 3.88 -1.91 11.34
C ASP A 292 4.56 -0.93 10.38
N PHE A 293 4.69 0.34 10.78
CA PHE A 293 5.37 1.37 9.99
C PHE A 293 6.87 1.06 9.82
N GLN A 294 7.53 0.63 10.89
CA GLN A 294 8.94 0.22 10.84
C GLN A 294 9.13 -0.99 9.93
N LYS A 295 8.24 -1.97 9.99
CA LYS A 295 8.30 -3.19 9.19
C LYS A 295 8.09 -2.88 7.71
N GLN A 296 7.08 -2.07 7.38
CA GLN A 296 6.81 -1.64 6.01
C GLN A 296 7.97 -0.80 5.44
N ARG A 297 8.57 0.07 6.27
CA ARG A 297 9.75 0.84 5.88
C ARG A 297 10.99 -0.04 5.69
N ALA A 298 11.18 -1.05 6.52
CA ALA A 298 12.30 -1.99 6.40
C ALA A 298 12.18 -2.86 5.15
N GLU A 299 10.98 -3.37 4.84
CA GLU A 299 10.71 -4.10 3.59
C GLU A 299 10.96 -3.23 2.36
N MET A 300 10.53 -1.96 2.40
CA MET A 300 10.80 -1.00 1.32
C MET A 300 12.30 -0.74 1.14
N LEU A 301 13.05 -0.51 2.23
CA LEU A 301 14.49 -0.29 2.15
C LEU A 301 15.23 -1.53 1.63
N ARG A 302 14.80 -2.74 2.00
CA ARG A 302 15.34 -3.99 1.45
C ARG A 302 15.08 -4.09 -0.05
N ALA A 303 13.85 -3.87 -0.50
CA ALA A 303 13.51 -3.90 -1.92
C ALA A 303 14.33 -2.88 -2.74
N LEU A 304 14.52 -1.66 -2.22
CA LEU A 304 15.37 -0.64 -2.86
C LEU A 304 16.85 -1.04 -2.87
N THR A 305 17.34 -1.67 -1.80
CA THR A 305 18.74 -2.10 -1.70
C THR A 305 19.02 -3.25 -2.66
N GLU A 306 18.18 -4.28 -2.68
CA GLU A 306 18.26 -5.40 -3.62
C GLU A 306 18.20 -4.91 -5.07
N GLN A 307 17.32 -3.94 -5.35
CA GLN A 307 17.20 -3.33 -6.68
C GLN A 307 18.44 -2.50 -7.06
N THR A 308 19.00 -1.74 -6.11
CA THR A 308 20.21 -0.94 -6.33
C THR A 308 21.43 -1.83 -6.56
N GLU A 309 21.54 -2.91 -5.81
CA GLU A 309 22.61 -3.90 -5.93
C GLU A 309 22.55 -4.62 -7.28
N ALA A 310 21.37 -5.07 -7.71
CA ALA A 310 21.16 -5.66 -9.04
C ALA A 310 21.50 -4.68 -10.18
N ASN A 311 21.24 -3.39 -10.00
CA ASN A 311 21.57 -2.38 -11.01
C ASN A 311 23.08 -2.05 -11.03
N ASN A 312 23.71 -2.03 -9.86
CA ASN A 312 25.15 -1.80 -9.73
C ASN A 312 25.98 -2.98 -10.26
N SER A 313 25.57 -4.21 -9.97
CA SER A 313 26.23 -5.40 -10.51
C SER A 313 26.18 -5.40 -12.04
N PHE A 314 25.03 -5.11 -12.63
CA PHE A 314 24.87 -5.01 -14.08
C PHE A 314 25.71 -3.87 -14.70
N ARG A 315 25.76 -2.69 -14.05
CA ARG A 315 26.66 -1.61 -14.47
C ARG A 315 28.12 -2.04 -14.48
N SER A 316 28.54 -2.82 -13.49
CA SER A 316 29.90 -3.34 -13.41
C SER A 316 30.20 -4.33 -14.54
N GLU A 317 29.23 -5.19 -14.89
CA GLU A 317 29.36 -6.13 -16.02
C GLU A 317 29.44 -5.38 -17.36
N LEU A 318 28.63 -4.34 -17.57
CA LEU A 318 28.72 -3.48 -18.75
C LEU A 318 30.08 -2.79 -18.87
N GLN A 319 30.64 -2.29 -17.76
CA GLN A 319 31.98 -1.72 -17.76
C GLN A 319 33.06 -2.76 -18.05
N GLN A 320 32.87 -4.00 -17.62
CA GLN A 320 33.78 -5.10 -17.92
C GLN A 320 33.70 -5.50 -19.40
N LEU A 321 32.50 -5.59 -19.96
CA LEU A 321 32.27 -5.79 -21.40
C LEU A 321 32.86 -4.66 -22.24
N GLY A 322 32.66 -3.41 -21.83
CA GLY A 322 33.25 -2.25 -22.50
C GLY A 322 34.79 -2.28 -22.50
N ARG A 323 35.41 -2.72 -21.40
CA ARG A 323 36.87 -2.92 -21.33
C ARG A 323 37.34 -4.05 -22.24
N HIS A 324 36.62 -5.17 -22.27
CA HIS A 324 36.96 -6.28 -23.17
C HIS A 324 36.83 -5.90 -24.64
N LEU A 325 35.77 -5.20 -25.03
CA LEU A 325 35.58 -4.67 -26.39
C LEU A 325 36.69 -3.68 -26.76
N GLY A 326 37.06 -2.77 -25.84
CA GLY A 326 38.17 -1.85 -26.05
C GLY A 326 39.51 -2.56 -26.27
N ASN A 327 39.78 -3.63 -25.51
CA ASN A 327 40.98 -4.45 -25.71
C ASN A 327 40.97 -5.19 -27.06
N VAL A 328 39.83 -5.74 -27.48
CA VAL A 328 39.70 -6.42 -28.79
C VAL A 328 39.94 -5.45 -29.93
N VAL A 329 39.36 -4.24 -29.87
CA VAL A 329 39.60 -3.19 -30.88
C VAL A 329 41.07 -2.80 -30.92
N SER A 330 41.73 -2.63 -29.77
CA SER A 330 43.15 -2.29 -29.71
C SER A 330 44.05 -3.40 -30.30
N VAL A 331 43.73 -4.66 -30.04
CA VAL A 331 44.45 -5.81 -30.61
C VAL A 331 44.24 -5.89 -32.12
N MET A 332 43.02 -5.62 -32.59
CA MET A 332 42.68 -5.63 -34.01
C MET A 332 43.36 -4.47 -34.77
N GLU A 333 43.46 -3.30 -34.15
CA GLU A 333 44.20 -2.15 -34.69
C GLU A 333 45.70 -2.43 -34.79
N LYS A 334 46.30 -3.02 -33.75
CA LYS A 334 47.70 -3.47 -33.78
C LYS A 334 47.95 -4.54 -34.84
N GLY A 335 47.10 -5.57 -34.90
CA GLY A 335 47.20 -6.62 -35.92
C GLY A 335 47.09 -6.08 -37.34
N ASN A 336 46.22 -5.09 -37.57
CA ASN A 336 46.11 -4.44 -38.88
C ASN A 336 47.38 -3.63 -39.24
N THR A 337 47.99 -2.93 -38.27
CA THR A 337 49.26 -2.23 -38.50
C THR A 337 50.41 -3.17 -38.80
N GLU A 338 50.45 -4.34 -38.14
CA GLU A 338 51.50 -5.34 -38.30
C GLU A 338 51.37 -6.13 -39.62
N VAL A 339 50.14 -6.44 -40.03
CA VAL A 339 49.87 -7.00 -41.37
C VAL A 339 50.19 -5.99 -42.46
N SER A 340 49.88 -4.71 -42.26
CA SER A 340 50.25 -3.65 -43.21
C SER A 340 51.76 -3.47 -43.32
N SER A 341 52.52 -3.60 -42.22
CA SER A 341 53.99 -3.49 -42.27
C SER A 341 54.62 -4.70 -42.95
N GLN A 342 54.14 -5.92 -42.67
CA GLN A 342 54.63 -7.14 -43.33
C GLN A 342 54.34 -7.16 -44.84
N LEU A 343 53.17 -6.66 -45.27
CA LEU A 343 52.87 -6.49 -46.69
C LEU A 343 53.77 -5.45 -47.35
N SER A 344 54.11 -4.36 -46.65
CA SER A 344 55.05 -3.36 -47.16
C SER A 344 56.47 -3.91 -47.29
N GLU A 345 56.90 -4.84 -46.42
CA GLU A 345 58.21 -5.49 -46.52
C GLU A 345 58.28 -6.56 -47.62
N LEU A 346 57.17 -7.23 -47.95
CA LEU A 346 57.08 -8.22 -49.03
C LEU A 346 56.94 -7.59 -50.44
N THR A 347 56.68 -6.29 -50.53
CA THR A 347 56.47 -5.57 -51.81
C THR A 347 57.73 -4.81 -52.26
N VAL A 348 58.85 -4.94 -51.54
CA VAL A 348 60.20 -4.48 -51.94
C VAL A 348 61.02 -5.71 -52.33
#